data_AF-A0A0C2BRU6-F1
#
_entry.id   AF-A0A0C2BRU6-F1
#
_cell.length_a   1.000
_cell.length_b   1.000
_cell.length_c   1.000
_cell.angle_alpha   90.00
_cell.angle_beta   90.00
_cell.angle_gamma   90.00
#
_symmetry.space_group_name_H-M   'P 1'
#
loop_
_entity.id
_entity.type
_entity.pdbx_description
1 polymer ?
#
loop_
_entity_poly.entity_id
_entity_poly.type
_entity_poly.pdbx_seq_one_letter_code
_entity_poly.pdbx_strand_id
1 'polypeptide(L)'
;MLVDFTNAKLPWKGTTDIRDVGKIKIESRQEPLLSEMMALCPMEEYKIVLDHIDGLSFFDEPKYDLIYSTLRGAMKRKGVSEFPYDWEKEAVSS
;
A
#
# COMPACT_ATOMS: atom_id res chain seq x y z
N MET A 1 -1.86 1.01 -5.16
CA MET A 1 -1.29 -0.20 -5.79
C MET A 1 -0.90 -1.22 -4.74
N LEU A 2 0.08 -0.94 -3.86
CA LEU A 2 0.54 -1.93 -2.86
C LEU A 2 -0.58 -2.52 -1.99
N VAL A 3 -1.49 -1.66 -1.48
CA VAL A 3 -2.68 -2.10 -0.74
C VAL A 3 -3.58 -3.04 -1.56
N ASP A 4 -3.74 -2.79 -2.86
CA ASP A 4 -4.56 -3.65 -3.73
C ASP A 4 -3.88 -5.00 -3.99
N PHE A 5 -2.55 -5.04 -4.10
CA PHE A 5 -1.81 -6.30 -4.22
C PHE A 5 -1.87 -7.13 -2.94
N THR A 6 -1.74 -6.51 -1.77
CA THR A 6 -1.72 -7.24 -0.49
C THR A 6 -3.11 -7.56 0.05
N ASN A 7 -4.10 -6.71 -0.24
CA ASN A 7 -5.47 -6.86 0.28
C ASN A 7 -6.50 -7.27 -0.81
N ALA A 8 -6.06 -7.45 -2.06
CA ALA A 8 -6.87 -7.78 -3.25
C ALA A 8 -8.03 -6.80 -3.55
N LYS A 9 -8.14 -5.71 -2.80
CA LYS A 9 -9.30 -4.82 -2.79
C LYS A 9 -8.92 -3.40 -2.42
N LEU A 10 -9.50 -2.45 -3.15
CA LEU A 10 -9.59 -1.04 -2.77
C LEU A 10 -11.06 -0.67 -2.48
N PRO A 11 -11.34 0.23 -1.52
CA PRO A 11 -12.70 0.62 -1.17
C PRO A 11 -13.53 1.16 -2.35
N TRP A 12 -12.90 1.83 -3.31
CA TRP A 12 -13.56 2.44 -4.48
C TRP A 12 -13.57 1.55 -5.75
N LYS A 13 -13.16 0.27 -5.67
CA LYS A 13 -13.04 -0.61 -6.85
C LYS A 13 -14.36 -0.80 -7.63
N GLY A 14 -15.51 -0.66 -6.97
CA GLY A 14 -16.84 -0.77 -7.58
C GLY A 14 -17.52 0.56 -7.91
N THR A 15 -16.87 1.70 -7.69
CA THR A 15 -17.47 3.04 -7.86
C THR A 15 -17.04 3.67 -9.17
N THR A 16 -18.00 4.16 -9.96
CA THR A 16 -17.74 4.73 -11.30
C THR A 16 -17.80 6.26 -11.34
N ASP A 17 -18.60 6.92 -10.50
CA ASP A 17 -18.62 8.39 -10.41
C ASP A 17 -17.34 8.91 -9.77
N ILE A 18 -16.66 9.84 -10.46
CA ILE A 18 -15.35 10.35 -10.05
C ILE A 18 -15.39 11.13 -8.73
N ARG A 19 -16.51 11.80 -8.41
CA ARG A 19 -16.67 12.55 -7.17
C ARG A 19 -16.84 11.60 -6.00
N ASP A 20 -17.61 10.53 -6.20
CA ASP A 20 -17.78 9.48 -5.19
C ASP A 20 -16.47 8.74 -4.94
N VAL A 21 -15.71 8.42 -5.99
CA VAL A 21 -14.34 7.87 -5.85
C VAL A 21 -13.45 8.82 -5.04
N GLY A 22 -13.52 10.13 -5.31
CA GLY A 22 -12.78 11.14 -4.56
C GLY A 22 -13.14 11.16 -3.08
N LYS A 23 -14.44 11.13 -2.76
CA LYS A 23 -14.95 11.10 -1.38
C LYS A 23 -14.48 9.85 -0.64
N ILE A 24 -14.66 8.66 -1.24
CA ILE A 24 -14.25 7.39 -0.63
C ILE A 24 -12.74 7.39 -0.35
N LYS A 25 -11.92 7.92 -1.26
CA LYS A 25 -10.46 8.03 -1.06
C LYS A 25 -10.11 8.90 0.15
N ILE A 26 -10.78 10.03 0.34
CA ILE A 26 -10.56 10.93 1.48
C ILE A 26 -10.96 10.23 2.78
N GLU A 27 -12.14 9.62 2.81
CA GLU A 27 -12.65 8.91 3.98
C GLU A 27 -11.80 7.69 4.35
N SER A 28 -11.24 6.98 3.36
CA SER A 28 -10.35 5.82 3.56
C SER A 28 -9.01 6.18 4.20
N ARG A 29 -8.67 7.47 4.33
CA ARG A 29 -7.47 7.93 5.04
C ARG A 29 -7.72 8.18 6.53
N GLN A 30 -8.95 8.02 7.00
CA GLN A 30 -9.34 8.24 8.40
C GLN A 30 -9.72 6.91 9.05
N GLU A 31 -9.52 6.80 10.36
CA GLU A 31 -10.02 5.65 11.12
C GLU A 31 -11.56 5.71 11.21
N PRO A 32 -12.26 4.56 11.17
CA PRO A 32 -11.73 3.19 11.15
C PRO A 32 -11.40 2.64 9.75
N LEU A 33 -11.74 3.38 8.68
CA LEU A 33 -11.63 2.91 7.30
C LEU A 33 -10.19 2.68 6.86
N LEU A 34 -9.25 3.45 7.40
CA LEU A 34 -7.82 3.23 7.17
C LEU A 34 -7.39 1.84 7.66
N SER A 35 -7.78 1.47 8.88
CA SER A 35 -7.49 0.13 9.42
C SER A 35 -8.14 -0.99 8.61
N GLU A 36 -9.39 -0.80 8.17
CA GLU A 36 -10.07 -1.77 7.29
C GLU A 36 -9.37 -1.92 5.94
N MET A 37 -8.98 -0.80 5.31
CA MET A 37 -8.28 -0.80 4.03
C MET A 37 -6.91 -1.50 4.13
N MET A 38 -6.24 -1.43 5.29
CA MET A 38 -4.90 -1.96 5.51
C MET A 38 -4.87 -3.28 6.30
N ALA A 39 -6.01 -3.94 6.53
CA ALA A 39 -6.12 -5.09 7.44
C ALA A 39 -5.13 -6.24 7.13
N LEU A 40 -4.89 -6.56 5.84
CA LEU A 40 -3.94 -7.59 5.42
C LEU A 40 -2.53 -7.06 5.09
N CYS A 41 -2.31 -5.77 5.27
CA CYS A 41 -1.04 -5.12 4.93
C CYS A 41 -0.05 -5.15 6.11
N PRO A 42 1.26 -4.94 5.86
CA PRO A 42 2.21 -4.52 6.88
C PRO A 42 1.86 -3.12 7.40
N MET A 43 0.83 -3.02 8.26
CA MET A 43 0.19 -1.75 8.63
C MET A 43 1.17 -0.74 9.23
N GLU A 44 2.09 -1.18 10.09
CA GLU A 44 3.11 -0.30 10.71
C GLU A 44 3.97 0.40 9.67
N GLU A 45 4.56 -0.34 8.73
CA GLU A 45 5.41 0.22 7.69
C GLU A 45 4.61 1.02 6.66
N TYR A 46 3.39 0.57 6.35
CA TYR A 46 2.53 1.29 5.40
C TYR A 46 2.05 2.62 5.98
N LYS A 47 1.77 2.71 7.30
CA LYS A 47 1.44 3.97 7.98
C LYS A 47 2.62 4.94 7.95
N ILE A 48 3.84 4.47 8.22
CA ILE A 48 5.05 5.32 8.11
C ILE A 48 5.19 5.92 6.70
N VAL A 49 4.98 5.11 5.65
CA VAL A 49 5.04 5.59 4.26
C VAL A 49 3.88 6.54 3.95
N LEU A 50 2.67 6.23 4.44
CA LEU A 50 1.48 7.06 4.22
C LEU A 50 1.63 8.44 4.86
N ASP A 51 2.06 8.49 6.12
CA ASP A 51 2.26 9.73 6.88
C ASP A 51 3.33 10.60 6.22
N HIS A 52 4.40 9.99 5.71
CA HIS A 52 5.42 10.71 4.94
C HIS A 52 4.83 11.32 3.66
N ILE A 53 4.06 10.56 2.88
CA ILE A 53 3.47 11.05 1.63
C ILE A 53 2.44 12.16 1.90
N ASP A 54 1.61 12.01 2.93
CA ASP A 54 0.56 12.97 3.26
C ASP A 54 1.10 14.28 3.86
N GLY A 55 2.34 14.25 4.38
CA GLY A 55 3.05 15.43 4.86
C GLY A 55 3.72 16.25 3.75
N LEU A 56 3.76 15.78 2.50
CA LEU A 56 4.43 16.49 1.41
C LEU A 56 3.52 17.53 0.75
N SER A 57 4.11 18.67 0.41
CA SER A 57 3.55 19.69 -0.47
C SER A 57 4.02 19.48 -1.92
N PHE A 58 3.42 20.21 -2.87
CA PHE A 58 3.70 20.06 -4.30
C PHE A 58 5.19 20.24 -4.68
N PHE A 59 5.92 21.11 -3.97
CA PHE A 59 7.33 21.39 -4.25
C PHE A 59 8.31 20.56 -3.41
N ASP A 60 7.81 19.76 -2.47
CA ASP A 60 8.67 18.97 -1.59
C ASP A 60 9.21 17.75 -2.32
N GLU A 61 10.49 17.46 -2.10
CA GLU A 61 11.11 16.24 -2.60
C GLU A 61 10.79 15.06 -1.66
N PRO A 62 10.21 13.95 -2.18
CA PRO A 62 9.95 12.78 -1.36
C PRO A 62 11.25 12.13 -0.85
N LYS A 63 11.28 11.73 0.42
CA LYS A 63 12.37 10.95 1.01
C LYS A 63 12.32 9.50 0.53
N TYR A 64 12.77 9.23 -0.69
CA TYR A 64 12.72 7.89 -1.28
C TYR A 64 13.46 6.83 -0.44
N ASP A 65 14.58 7.18 0.19
CA ASP A 65 15.33 6.27 1.07
C ASP A 65 14.51 5.79 2.27
N LEU A 66 13.67 6.65 2.84
CA LEU A 66 12.73 6.28 3.91
C LEU A 66 11.71 5.26 3.40
N ILE A 67 11.14 5.50 2.22
CA ILE A 67 10.13 4.62 1.61
C ILE A 67 10.75 3.24 1.35
N TYR A 68 11.92 3.20 0.71
CA TYR A 68 12.59 1.94 0.38
C TYR A 68 13.06 1.16 1.60
N SER A 69 13.66 1.82 2.58
CA SER A 69 14.13 1.16 3.81
C SER A 69 12.97 0.61 4.63
N THR A 70 11.86 1.35 4.72
CA THR A 70 10.63 0.92 5.40
C THR A 70 10.04 -0.31 4.74
N LEU A 71 9.89 -0.33 3.41
CA LEU A 71 9.35 -1.49 2.69
C LEU A 71 10.26 -2.72 2.78
N ARG A 72 11.59 -2.55 2.67
CA ARG A 72 12.55 -3.65 2.89
C ARG A 72 12.50 -4.18 4.33
N GLY A 73 12.30 -3.29 5.31
CA GLY A 73 12.07 -3.66 6.71
C GLY A 73 10.83 -4.54 6.87
N ALA A 74 9.72 -4.16 6.22
CA ALA A 74 8.49 -4.96 6.21
C ALA A 74 8.73 -6.37 5.65
N MET A 75 9.48 -6.46 4.54
CA MET A 75 9.83 -7.75 3.92
C MET A 75 10.63 -8.64 4.88
N LYS A 76 11.69 -8.08 5.49
CA LYS A 76 12.52 -8.79 6.46
C LYS A 76 11.71 -9.26 7.67
N ARG A 77 10.83 -8.41 8.21
CA ARG A 77 9.99 -8.74 9.37
C ARG A 77 8.97 -9.83 9.06
N LYS A 78 8.42 -9.85 7.84
CA LYS A 78 7.48 -10.88 7.38
C LYS A 78 8.17 -12.13 6.83
N GLY A 79 9.51 -12.14 6.74
CA GLY A 79 10.27 -13.27 6.22
C GLY A 79 10.05 -13.53 4.73
N VAL A 80 9.66 -12.50 3.96
CA VAL A 80 9.43 -12.63 2.52
C VAL A 80 10.68 -12.23 1.73
N SER A 81 10.99 -13.01 0.70
CA SER A 81 12.04 -12.71 -0.27
C SER A 81 11.47 -11.99 -1.47
N GLU A 82 12.31 -11.17 -2.13
CA GLU A 82 11.92 -10.47 -3.36
C GLU A 82 11.71 -11.44 -4.53
N PHE A 83 12.52 -12.49 -4.58
CA PHE A 83 12.50 -13.50 -5.63
C PHE A 83 12.33 -14.90 -5.01
N PRO A 84 11.80 -15.87 -5.78
CA PRO A 84 11.14 -15.68 -7.07
C PRO A 84 9.76 -15.04 -6.92
N TYR A 85 9.35 -14.27 -7.93
CA TYR A 85 8.00 -13.70 -7.97
C TYR A 85 6.94 -14.80 -8.19
N ASP A 86 5.69 -14.48 -7.88
CA ASP A 86 4.62 -15.50 -7.89
C ASP A 86 4.40 -16.11 -9.28
N TRP A 87 4.52 -15.32 -10.36
CA TRP A 87 4.41 -15.82 -11.74
C TRP A 87 5.63 -16.65 -12.19
N GLU A 88 6.79 -16.52 -11.53
CA GLU A 88 7.99 -17.30 -11.87
C GLU A 88 7.90 -18.73 -11.30
N LYS A 89 7.20 -18.91 -10.18
CA LYS A 89 6.99 -20.23 -9.55
C LYS A 89 6.10 -21.13 -10.41
N GLU A 90 5.11 -20.53 -11.08
CA GLU A 90 4.20 -21.25 -11.98
C GLU A 90 4.94 -21.78 -13.22
N ALA A 91 5.94 -21.04 -13.72
CA ALA A 91 6.71 -21.42 -14.90
C ALA A 91 7.63 -22.63 -14.71
N VAL A 92 8.03 -22.94 -13.46
CA VAL A 92 8.90 -24.09 -13.12
C VAL A 92 8.08 -25.38 -12.88
N SER A 93 6.76 -25.26 -12.76
CA SER A 93 5.86 -26.36 -12.42
C SER A 93 5.11 -26.96 -13.63
N SER A 94 5.48 -26.57 -14.86
CA SER A 94 4.85 -26.98 -16.13
C SER A 94 5.78 -27.85 -16.98
#